data_AF-A0A7V5UTI8-F1
#
_entry.id   AF-A0A7V5UTI8-F1
#
_cell.length_a   1.000
_cell.length_b   1.000
_cell.length_c   1.000
_cell.angle_alpha   90.00
_cell.angle_beta   90.00
_cell.angle_gamma   90.00
#
_symmetry.space_group_name_H-M   'P 1'
#
loop_
_entity.id
_entity.type
_entity.pdbx_description
1 polymer ?
#
loop_
_entity_poly.entity_id
_entity_poly.type
_entity_poly.pdbx_seq_one_letter_code
_entity_poly.pdbx_strand_id
1 'polypeptide(L)'
;MTENFVKFSLNIPFSKPSTKTGKLVLEKDNPTGMPEYDDSLVIPVRFKEIKEEPKELMTVKIFLSDSRFVNEPYFDCGKTIAVERKVEKSSAVAQKSIEALLRGATQEEINQGFVSSINPGSRLNKITIENDVAKVDFDKQFQMGVGGSCRVLAIKEQINKTLLQFPNVKKVIISVDGETEGILEP
;
A
#
# COMPACT_ATOMS: atom_id res chain seq x y z
N MET A 1 -43.88 -33.49 10.61
CA MET A 1 -42.92 -33.07 9.56
C MET A 1 -43.65 -33.09 8.23
N THR A 2 -43.43 -32.12 7.36
CA THR A 2 -44.00 -32.14 6.01
C THR A 2 -43.07 -32.97 5.12
N GLU A 3 -43.57 -34.00 4.46
CA GLU A 3 -42.80 -34.81 3.48
C GLU A 3 -42.55 -34.05 2.16
N ASN A 4 -43.15 -32.87 2.02
CA ASN A 4 -43.02 -32.05 0.84
C ASN A 4 -41.67 -31.35 0.79
N PHE A 5 -41.03 -31.39 -0.38
CA PHE A 5 -39.80 -30.67 -0.65
C PHE A 5 -39.97 -29.16 -0.45
N VAL A 6 -39.14 -28.57 0.42
CA VAL A 6 -39.10 -27.12 0.66
C VAL A 6 -37.94 -26.52 -0.12
N LYS A 7 -38.24 -25.61 -1.06
CA LYS A 7 -37.21 -24.86 -1.78
C LYS A 7 -36.53 -23.88 -0.83
N PHE A 8 -35.20 -23.86 -0.83
CA PHE A 8 -34.41 -22.86 -0.12
C PHE A 8 -33.20 -22.43 -0.95
N SER A 9 -32.61 -21.29 -0.58
CA SER A 9 -31.38 -20.75 -1.15
C SER A 9 -30.56 -20.11 -0.04
N LEU A 10 -29.25 -20.27 -0.05
CA LEU A 10 -28.33 -19.73 0.95
C LEU A 10 -27.11 -19.12 0.25
N ASN A 11 -26.66 -17.97 0.76
CA ASN A 11 -25.38 -17.37 0.38
C ASN A 11 -24.37 -17.66 1.50
N ILE A 12 -23.30 -18.39 1.18
CA ILE A 12 -22.26 -18.75 2.14
C ILE A 12 -21.01 -17.93 1.81
N PRO A 13 -20.60 -16.97 2.66
CA PRO A 13 -19.32 -16.30 2.50
C PRO A 13 -18.18 -17.26 2.89
N PHE A 14 -17.13 -17.31 2.08
CA PHE A 14 -15.93 -18.10 2.35
C PHE A 14 -14.67 -17.36 1.88
N SER A 15 -13.53 -17.65 2.51
CA SER A 15 -12.22 -17.10 2.12
C SER A 15 -11.80 -17.59 0.73
N LYS A 16 -10.94 -16.84 0.04
CA LYS A 16 -10.39 -17.22 -1.27
C LYS A 16 -9.82 -18.66 -1.24
N PRO A 17 -10.29 -19.59 -2.08
CA PRO A 17 -9.79 -20.96 -2.09
C PRO A 17 -8.31 -21.03 -2.48
N SER A 18 -7.55 -21.87 -1.77
CA SER A 18 -6.17 -22.22 -2.13
C SER A 18 -6.09 -23.45 -3.03
N THR A 19 -7.20 -24.17 -3.24
CA THR A 19 -7.30 -25.40 -4.04
C THR A 19 -8.23 -25.22 -5.24
N LYS A 20 -8.14 -26.14 -6.23
CA LYS A 20 -9.05 -26.16 -7.40
C LYS A 20 -10.41 -26.78 -7.10
N THR A 21 -10.51 -27.56 -6.02
CA THR A 21 -11.70 -28.32 -5.63
C THR A 21 -11.89 -28.26 -4.13
N GLY A 22 -13.15 -28.33 -3.71
CA GLY A 22 -13.56 -28.41 -2.31
C GLY A 22 -14.78 -29.33 -2.15
N LYS A 23 -15.32 -29.36 -0.94
CA LYS A 23 -16.56 -30.08 -0.62
C LYS A 23 -17.50 -29.13 0.11
N LEU A 24 -18.76 -29.09 -0.32
CA LEU A 24 -19.86 -28.55 0.47
C LEU A 24 -20.49 -29.73 1.21
N VAL A 25 -20.48 -29.69 2.54
CA VAL A 25 -21.08 -30.72 3.39
C VAL A 25 -22.36 -30.16 3.97
N LEU A 26 -23.49 -30.82 3.69
CA LEU A 26 -24.77 -30.53 4.33
C LEU A 26 -25.00 -31.60 5.39
N GLU A 27 -24.99 -31.21 6.65
CA GLU A 27 -25.23 -32.11 7.78
C GLU A 27 -26.72 -32.13 8.08
N LYS A 28 -27.26 -33.34 8.29
CA LYS A 28 -28.62 -33.51 8.77
C LYS A 28 -28.69 -33.03 10.22
N ASP A 29 -29.68 -32.21 10.53
CA ASP A 29 -29.92 -31.77 11.90
C ASP A 29 -30.17 -32.99 12.81
N ASN A 30 -29.35 -33.14 13.85
CA ASN A 30 -29.43 -34.23 14.83
C ASN A 30 -29.57 -33.66 16.26
N PRO A 31 -30.79 -33.31 16.70
CA PRO A 31 -31.03 -32.74 18.03
C PRO A 31 -30.65 -33.65 19.19
N THR A 32 -30.57 -34.97 18.94
CA THR A 32 -30.24 -35.96 19.98
C THR A 32 -28.74 -36.08 20.23
N GLY A 33 -27.91 -35.68 19.26
CA GLY A 33 -26.45 -35.81 19.31
C GLY A 33 -25.93 -37.25 19.28
N MET A 34 -26.79 -38.25 19.00
CA MET A 34 -26.39 -39.65 18.95
C MET A 34 -25.82 -39.99 17.55
N PRO A 35 -24.61 -40.58 17.45
CA PRO A 35 -23.94 -40.83 16.17
C PRO A 35 -24.73 -41.71 15.18
N GLU A 36 -25.58 -42.62 15.66
CA GLU A 36 -26.41 -43.45 14.78
C GLU A 36 -27.42 -42.67 13.93
N TYR A 37 -27.69 -41.40 14.27
CA TYR A 37 -28.59 -40.52 13.52
C TYR A 37 -27.87 -39.46 12.71
N ASP A 38 -26.53 -39.42 12.78
CA ASP A 38 -25.72 -38.54 11.96
C ASP A 38 -25.84 -38.97 10.48
N ASP A 39 -26.14 -38.00 9.64
CA ASP A 39 -26.21 -38.20 8.20
C ASP A 39 -25.72 -36.93 7.50
N SER A 40 -25.13 -37.08 6.31
CA SER A 40 -24.60 -35.93 5.58
C SER A 40 -24.62 -36.15 4.07
N LEU A 41 -24.83 -35.04 3.36
CA LEU A 41 -24.68 -34.98 1.92
C LEU A 41 -23.41 -34.21 1.56
N VAL A 42 -22.50 -34.85 0.84
CA VAL A 42 -21.24 -34.24 0.38
C VAL A 42 -21.33 -33.90 -1.09
N ILE A 43 -21.25 -32.62 -1.41
CA ILE A 43 -21.30 -32.10 -2.78
C ILE A 43 -19.89 -31.62 -3.16
N PRO A 44 -19.20 -32.28 -4.12
CA PRO A 44 -17.91 -31.80 -4.60
C PRO A 44 -18.13 -30.49 -5.37
N VAL A 45 -17.36 -29.46 -5.01
CA VAL A 45 -17.38 -28.17 -5.70
C VAL A 45 -16.05 -27.95 -6.40
N ARG A 46 -16.10 -27.36 -7.59
CA ARG A 46 -14.93 -26.93 -8.32
C ARG A 46 -14.86 -25.41 -8.27
N PHE A 47 -13.77 -24.89 -7.75
CA PHE A 47 -13.54 -23.45 -7.75
C PHE A 47 -13.08 -23.03 -9.13
N LYS A 48 -13.65 -21.95 -9.65
CA LYS A 48 -13.09 -21.30 -10.85
C LYS A 48 -11.67 -20.87 -10.49
N GLU A 49 -10.72 -21.22 -11.35
CA GLU A 49 -9.33 -20.79 -11.21
C GLU A 49 -9.32 -19.25 -11.21
N ILE A 50 -9.02 -18.65 -10.07
CA ILE A 50 -8.79 -17.20 -10.00
C ILE A 50 -7.41 -17.01 -10.61
N LYS A 51 -7.37 -16.83 -11.93
CA LYS A 51 -6.19 -16.33 -12.60
C LYS A 51 -5.98 -14.93 -12.06
N GLU A 52 -5.02 -14.77 -11.15
CA GLU A 52 -4.42 -13.46 -10.95
C GLU A 52 -3.82 -13.12 -12.30
N GLU A 53 -4.45 -12.21 -13.04
CA GLU A 53 -3.85 -11.72 -14.26
C GLU A 53 -2.45 -11.22 -13.87
N PRO A 54 -1.39 -11.71 -14.53
CA PRO A 54 -0.04 -11.26 -14.23
C PRO A 54 -0.04 -9.74 -14.42
N LYS A 55 -0.02 -9.02 -13.31
CA LYS A 55 -0.07 -7.57 -13.34
C LYS A 55 1.23 -7.13 -13.99
N GLU A 56 1.13 -6.57 -15.19
CA GLU A 56 2.30 -6.00 -15.85
C GLU A 56 2.94 -4.99 -14.89
N LEU A 57 4.25 -5.12 -14.71
CA LEU A 57 5.01 -4.25 -13.84
C LEU A 57 5.74 -3.20 -14.66
N MET A 58 5.88 -2.01 -14.10
CA MET A 58 6.78 -0.98 -14.58
C MET A 58 7.78 -0.62 -13.49
N THR A 59 8.92 -0.07 -13.89
CA THR A 59 9.90 0.50 -12.96
C THR A 59 9.60 1.98 -12.76
N VAL A 60 9.54 2.40 -11.51
CA VAL A 60 9.54 3.81 -11.12
C VAL A 60 10.76 4.11 -10.27
N LYS A 61 11.15 5.38 -10.22
CA LYS A 61 12.24 5.87 -9.38
C LYS A 61 11.67 6.63 -8.20
N ILE A 62 12.21 6.39 -7.01
CA ILE A 62 11.91 7.14 -5.79
C ILE A 62 13.22 7.66 -5.21
N PHE A 63 13.14 8.64 -4.30
CA PHE A 63 14.31 9.23 -3.67
C PHE A 63 14.28 9.01 -2.16
N LEU A 64 15.33 8.37 -1.65
CA LEU A 64 15.56 8.13 -0.23
C LEU A 64 16.66 9.05 0.29
N SER A 65 16.70 9.32 1.59
CA SER A 65 17.78 10.11 2.19
C SER A 65 19.08 9.31 2.17
N ASP A 66 20.18 9.95 1.77
CA ASP A 66 21.50 9.32 1.67
C ASP A 66 22.32 9.58 2.94
N SER A 67 22.27 8.65 3.89
CA SER A 67 22.92 8.80 5.20
C SER A 67 24.38 8.35 5.21
N ARG A 68 24.98 8.03 4.07
CA ARG A 68 26.40 7.62 4.01
C ARG A 68 27.37 8.75 4.39
N PHE A 69 26.88 9.98 4.44
CA PHE A 69 27.66 11.20 4.66
C PHE A 69 27.40 11.85 6.03
N VAL A 70 26.77 11.14 6.97
CA VAL A 70 26.44 11.66 8.32
C VAL A 70 27.65 12.13 9.13
N ASN A 71 28.84 11.64 8.80
CA ASN A 71 30.10 12.00 9.47
C ASN A 71 30.90 13.09 8.71
N GLU A 72 30.37 13.64 7.62
CA GLU A 72 31.02 14.74 6.92
C GLU A 72 30.84 16.06 7.70
N PRO A 73 31.84 16.97 7.68
CA PRO A 73 31.78 18.23 8.42
C PRO A 73 30.62 19.15 7.97
N TYR A 74 30.10 18.93 6.76
CA TYR A 74 28.89 19.57 6.25
C TYR A 74 27.84 18.49 5.94
N PHE A 75 27.04 18.15 6.94
CA PHE A 75 25.93 17.21 6.75
C PHE A 75 24.72 17.92 6.12
N ASP A 76 24.39 17.52 4.89
CA ASP A 76 23.20 18.00 4.19
C ASP A 76 22.03 17.01 4.37
N CYS A 77 21.06 17.39 5.22
CA CYS A 77 19.86 16.60 5.45
C CYS A 77 18.97 16.45 4.20
N GLY A 78 19.13 17.32 3.20
CA GLY A 78 18.42 17.26 1.92
C GLY A 78 19.05 16.33 0.90
N LYS A 79 20.20 15.73 1.20
CA LYS A 79 20.89 14.82 0.28
C LYS A 79 20.08 13.54 0.10
N THR A 80 19.73 13.26 -1.15
CA THR A 80 18.93 12.09 -1.52
C THR A 80 19.62 11.24 -2.58
N ILE A 81 19.22 9.98 -2.66
CA ILE A 81 19.64 9.03 -3.68
C ILE A 81 18.43 8.39 -4.36
N ALA A 82 18.54 8.24 -5.67
CA ALA A 82 17.53 7.56 -6.48
C ALA A 82 17.63 6.05 -6.30
N VAL A 83 16.49 5.40 -6.04
CA VAL A 83 16.35 3.94 -6.04
C VAL A 83 15.16 3.54 -6.90
N GLU A 84 15.23 2.36 -7.49
CA GLU A 84 14.19 1.84 -8.37
C GLU A 84 13.17 0.98 -7.61
N ARG A 85 11.92 1.03 -8.05
CA ARG A 85 10.81 0.26 -7.50
C ARG A 85 10.01 -0.36 -8.63
N LYS A 86 9.67 -1.64 -8.47
CA LYS A 86 8.66 -2.28 -9.31
C LYS A 86 7.27 -1.95 -8.77
N VAL A 87 6.40 -1.49 -9.65
CA VAL A 87 5.00 -1.15 -9.35
C VAL A 87 4.10 -1.67 -10.45
N GLU A 88 2.82 -1.84 -10.14
CA GLU A 88 1.82 -2.16 -11.15
C GLU A 88 1.80 -1.07 -12.23
N LYS A 89 1.84 -1.49 -13.49
CA LYS A 89 1.82 -0.60 -14.65
C LYS A 89 0.55 0.25 -14.61
N SER A 90 0.73 1.56 -14.76
CA SER A 90 -0.35 2.54 -14.66
C SER A 90 0.04 3.82 -15.39
N SER A 91 -0.94 4.54 -15.93
CA SER A 91 -0.75 5.90 -16.42
C SER A 91 -0.52 6.91 -15.27
N ALA A 92 -0.95 6.59 -14.05
CA ALA A 92 -0.76 7.40 -12.85
C ALA A 92 0.65 7.21 -12.23
N VAL A 93 1.70 7.41 -13.04
CA VAL A 93 3.09 7.10 -12.65
C VAL A 93 3.53 7.90 -11.41
N ALA A 94 3.19 9.19 -11.32
CA ALA A 94 3.54 10.02 -10.17
C ALA A 94 2.91 9.53 -8.86
N GLN A 95 1.64 9.12 -8.91
CA GLN A 95 0.96 8.50 -7.78
C GLN A 95 1.67 7.20 -7.37
N LYS A 96 2.00 6.34 -8.34
CA LYS A 96 2.70 5.08 -8.06
C LYS A 96 4.10 5.29 -7.49
N SER A 97 4.82 6.33 -7.89
CA SER A 97 6.11 6.70 -7.30
C SER A 97 5.97 7.13 -5.83
N ILE A 98 4.97 7.95 -5.49
CA ILE A 98 4.72 8.36 -4.09
C ILE A 98 4.27 7.17 -3.25
N GLU A 99 3.32 6.36 -3.73
CA GLU A 99 2.92 5.12 -3.04
C GLU A 99 4.11 4.16 -2.83
N ALA A 100 5.07 4.13 -3.76
CA ALA A 100 6.28 3.34 -3.61
C ALA A 100 7.27 3.94 -2.60
N LEU A 101 7.37 5.28 -2.54
CA LEU A 101 8.18 5.98 -1.56
C LEU A 101 7.64 5.80 -0.13
N LEU A 102 6.32 5.86 0.05
CA LEU A 102 5.66 5.67 1.35
C LEU A 102 5.84 4.26 1.93
N ARG A 103 6.19 3.26 1.11
CA ARG A 103 6.59 1.94 1.60
C ARG A 103 7.92 1.96 2.37
N GLY A 104 8.70 3.03 2.21
CA GLY A 104 9.98 3.22 2.88
C GLY A 104 11.17 2.52 2.20
N ALA A 105 12.29 2.51 2.91
CA ALA A 105 13.51 1.83 2.52
C ALA A 105 13.41 0.33 2.82
N THR A 106 13.97 -0.52 1.95
CA THR A 106 14.11 -1.95 2.23
C THR A 106 15.28 -2.20 3.17
N GLN A 107 15.38 -3.43 3.72
CA GLN A 107 16.49 -3.77 4.60
C GLN A 107 17.84 -3.69 3.87
N GLU A 108 17.88 -4.08 2.59
CA GLU A 108 19.08 -4.00 1.75
C GLU A 108 19.52 -2.54 1.55
N GLU A 109 18.57 -1.63 1.37
CA GLU A 109 18.85 -0.20 1.22
C GLU A 109 19.32 0.45 2.52
N ILE A 110 18.72 0.06 3.65
CA ILE A 110 19.18 0.47 4.98
C ILE A 110 20.62 0.01 5.21
N ASN A 111 20.94 -1.24 4.84
CA ASN A 111 22.31 -1.77 4.92
C ASN A 111 23.30 -1.02 4.00
N GLN A 112 22.81 -0.35 2.96
CA GLN A 112 23.59 0.52 2.08
C GLN A 112 23.69 1.97 2.59
N GLY A 113 23.01 2.32 3.69
CA GLY A 113 22.98 3.66 4.25
C GLY A 113 21.92 4.57 3.62
N PHE A 114 20.82 4.00 3.12
CA PHE A 114 19.67 4.77 2.63
C PHE A 114 18.52 4.67 3.62
N VAL A 115 17.89 5.81 3.91
CA VAL A 115 16.85 5.87 4.93
C VAL A 115 15.60 6.59 4.42
N SER A 116 14.44 6.13 4.90
CA SER A 116 13.20 6.90 4.76
C SER A 116 13.03 7.76 6.00
N SER A 117 12.89 9.08 5.82
CA SER A 117 12.58 10.02 6.89
C SER A 117 11.08 10.16 7.13
N ILE A 118 10.25 9.64 6.22
CA ILE A 118 8.78 9.64 6.28
C ILE A 118 8.30 8.62 7.30
N ASN A 119 7.28 9.00 8.09
CA ASN A 119 6.66 8.12 9.07
C ASN A 119 6.11 6.83 8.44
N PRO A 120 6.44 5.64 8.98
CA PRO A 120 5.82 4.41 8.56
C PRO A 120 4.29 4.46 8.72
N GLY A 121 3.58 3.86 7.77
CA GLY A 121 2.12 3.81 7.77
C GLY A 121 1.42 5.07 7.24
N SER A 122 2.18 6.11 6.87
CA SER A 122 1.63 7.29 6.17
C SER A 122 0.97 6.88 4.86
N ARG A 123 -0.18 7.48 4.56
CA ARG A 123 -0.96 7.19 3.36
C ARG A 123 -1.08 8.43 2.49
N LEU A 124 -1.11 8.18 1.18
CA LEU A 124 -1.48 9.18 0.19
C LEU A 124 -3.00 9.29 0.16
N ASN A 125 -3.53 10.47 0.47
CA ASN A 125 -4.95 10.77 0.31
C ASN A 125 -5.26 11.11 -1.16
N LYS A 126 -4.49 12.03 -1.74
CA LYS A 126 -4.71 12.53 -3.11
C LYS A 126 -3.43 13.06 -3.73
N ILE A 127 -3.30 12.90 -5.04
CA ILE A 127 -2.30 13.63 -5.84
C ILE A 127 -2.96 14.19 -7.11
N THR A 128 -2.61 15.42 -7.45
CA THR A 128 -3.04 16.09 -8.69
C THR A 128 -1.87 16.82 -9.31
N ILE A 129 -1.80 16.83 -10.65
CA ILE A 129 -0.79 17.58 -11.40
C ILE A 129 -1.52 18.50 -12.36
N GLU A 130 -1.46 19.80 -12.09
CA GLU A 130 -2.14 20.83 -12.88
C GLU A 130 -1.20 22.04 -13.00
N ASN A 131 -1.10 22.63 -14.19
CA ASN A 131 -0.27 23.82 -14.45
C ASN A 131 1.19 23.67 -13.97
N ASP A 132 1.81 22.52 -14.26
CA ASP A 132 3.17 22.14 -13.82
C ASP A 132 3.36 22.05 -12.29
N VAL A 133 2.28 22.04 -11.50
CA VAL A 133 2.32 21.91 -10.04
C VAL A 133 1.74 20.56 -9.60
N ALA A 134 2.55 19.75 -8.92
CA ALA A 134 2.09 18.56 -8.24
C ALA A 134 1.60 18.92 -6.83
N LYS A 135 0.31 18.78 -6.55
CA LYS A 135 -0.26 18.89 -5.20
C LYS A 135 -0.43 17.48 -4.65
N VAL A 136 0.23 17.19 -3.53
CA VAL A 136 0.26 15.87 -2.91
C VAL A 136 -0.21 15.98 -1.46
N ASP A 137 -1.29 15.27 -1.15
CA ASP A 137 -1.96 15.30 0.15
C ASP A 137 -1.80 13.97 0.89
N PHE A 138 -1.36 14.03 2.13
CA PHE A 138 -1.13 12.86 2.98
C PHE A 138 -2.08 12.84 4.18
N ASP A 139 -2.23 11.67 4.80
CA ASP A 139 -2.99 11.54 6.05
C ASP A 139 -2.23 12.11 7.26
N LYS A 140 -2.94 12.36 8.36
CA LYS A 140 -2.38 12.85 9.63
C LYS A 140 -1.12 12.11 10.12
N GLN A 141 -1.02 10.80 9.86
CA GLN A 141 0.13 9.98 10.26
C GLN A 141 1.45 10.53 9.69
N PHE A 142 1.40 11.16 8.51
CA PHE A 142 2.56 11.72 7.84
C PHE A 142 3.33 12.75 8.65
N GLN A 143 2.65 13.60 9.42
CA GLN A 143 3.27 14.65 10.22
C GLN A 143 3.35 14.33 11.72
N MET A 144 2.72 13.24 12.17
CA MET A 144 2.64 12.93 13.60
C MET A 144 4.03 12.74 14.23
N GLY A 145 4.37 13.56 15.22
CA GLY A 145 5.67 13.50 15.88
C GLY A 145 6.86 13.85 14.98
N VAL A 146 6.61 14.52 13.85
CA VAL A 146 7.66 15.13 13.04
C VAL A 146 8.04 16.46 13.67
N GLY A 147 9.33 16.64 13.87
CA GLY A 147 9.95 17.88 14.35
C GLY A 147 11.44 17.84 14.04
N GLY A 148 12.11 18.97 14.25
CA GLY A 148 13.51 19.15 13.91
C GLY A 148 13.70 19.50 12.44
N SER A 149 14.36 20.63 12.20
CA SER A 149 14.60 21.21 10.87
C SER A 149 15.23 20.22 9.89
N CYS A 150 16.17 19.41 10.35
CA CYS A 150 16.84 18.40 9.53
C CYS A 150 15.89 17.31 9.02
N ARG A 151 15.05 16.76 9.89
CA ARG A 151 14.09 15.70 9.51
C ARG A 151 13.00 16.26 8.60
N VAL A 152 12.50 17.45 8.90
CA VAL A 152 11.56 18.19 8.06
C VAL A 152 12.11 18.39 6.66
N LEU A 153 13.36 18.85 6.55
CA LEU A 153 14.02 19.05 5.26
C LEU A 153 14.17 17.73 4.50
N ALA A 154 14.63 16.67 5.16
CA ALA A 154 14.79 15.36 4.55
C ALA A 154 13.46 14.81 3.97
N ILE A 155 12.36 14.90 4.75
CA ILE A 155 11.03 14.52 4.29
C ILE A 155 10.62 15.31 3.04
N LYS A 156 10.77 16.65 3.08
CA LYS A 156 10.42 17.52 1.95
C LYS A 156 11.24 17.16 0.71
N GLU A 157 12.55 16.94 0.84
CA GLU A 157 13.42 16.61 -0.29
C GLU A 157 13.12 15.23 -0.91
N GLN A 158 12.83 14.20 -0.10
CA GLN A 158 12.42 12.90 -0.63
C GLN A 158 11.16 13.00 -1.51
N ILE A 159 10.16 13.77 -1.07
CA ILE A 159 8.92 14.01 -1.82
C ILE A 159 9.20 14.85 -3.07
N ASN A 160 9.91 15.98 -2.91
CA ASN A 160 10.22 16.91 -3.97
C ASN A 160 11.00 16.22 -5.10
N LYS A 161 12.09 15.53 -4.79
CA LYS A 161 12.92 14.84 -5.80
C LYS A 161 12.15 13.74 -6.52
N THR A 162 11.28 13.04 -5.79
CA THR A 162 10.41 12.00 -6.38
C THR A 162 9.37 12.57 -7.35
N LEU A 163 8.89 13.81 -7.17
CA LEU A 163 7.92 14.41 -8.08
C LEU A 163 8.55 15.28 -9.17
N LEU A 164 9.60 16.03 -8.83
CA LEU A 164 10.33 16.89 -9.77
C LEU A 164 11.14 16.10 -10.82
N GLN A 165 11.26 14.78 -10.67
CA GLN A 165 11.81 13.94 -11.74
C GLN A 165 10.95 13.93 -13.01
N PHE A 166 9.66 14.25 -12.89
CA PHE A 166 8.74 14.26 -14.03
C PHE A 166 8.84 15.62 -14.75
N PRO A 167 9.03 15.64 -16.08
CA PRO A 167 9.31 16.88 -16.81
C PRO A 167 8.15 17.88 -16.80
N ASN A 168 6.92 17.42 -16.54
CA ASN A 168 5.71 18.24 -16.38
C ASN A 168 5.44 18.65 -14.93
N VAL A 169 6.41 18.53 -14.02
CA VAL A 169 6.31 18.98 -12.64
C VAL A 169 7.47 19.93 -12.34
N LYS A 170 7.15 21.21 -12.17
CA LYS A 170 8.11 22.28 -11.84
C LYS A 170 8.04 22.70 -10.38
N LYS A 171 6.91 22.42 -9.72
CA LYS A 171 6.68 22.77 -8.32
C LYS A 171 5.90 21.64 -7.63
N VAL A 172 6.18 21.46 -6.34
CA VAL A 172 5.46 20.53 -5.48
C VAL A 172 4.83 21.32 -4.33
N ILE A 173 3.58 20.99 -4.02
CA ILE A 173 2.87 21.49 -2.84
C ILE A 173 2.48 20.26 -2.02
N ILE A 174 2.95 20.20 -0.79
CA ILE A 174 2.65 19.15 0.16
C ILE A 174 1.51 19.65 1.06
N SER A 175 0.53 18.80 1.33
CA SER A 175 -0.52 19.05 2.33
C SER A 175 -0.73 17.82 3.21
N VAL A 176 -1.33 18.04 4.38
CA VAL A 176 -1.79 16.97 5.27
C VAL A 176 -3.24 17.21 5.63
N ASP A 177 -4.11 16.24 5.29
CA ASP A 177 -5.56 16.35 5.41
C ASP A 177 -6.13 17.67 4.83
N GLY A 178 -5.54 18.14 3.72
CA GLY A 178 -5.91 19.37 3.02
C GLY A 178 -5.19 20.64 3.49
N GLU A 179 -4.48 20.60 4.62
CA GLU A 179 -3.79 21.77 5.20
C GLU A 179 -2.35 21.91 4.67
N THR A 180 -1.95 23.14 4.32
CA THR A 180 -0.59 23.45 3.83
C THR A 180 0.23 24.31 4.79
N GLU A 181 -0.42 24.98 5.74
CA GLU A 181 0.23 25.81 6.77
C GLU A 181 0.40 25.01 8.06
N GLY A 182 1.45 25.26 8.84
CA GLY A 182 1.68 24.53 10.08
C GLY A 182 2.15 23.08 9.90
N ILE A 183 2.25 22.59 8.67
CA ILE A 183 2.70 21.22 8.38
C ILE A 183 4.22 21.15 8.22
N LEU A 184 4.82 20.08 8.74
CA LEU A 184 6.26 19.86 8.66
C LEU A 184 7.06 21.12 9.04
N GLU A 185 6.76 21.68 10.20
CA GLU A 185 7.52 22.79 10.79
C GLU A 185 8.61 22.25 11.74
N PRO A 186 9.76 22.94 11.87
CA PRO A 186 10.85 22.53 12.76
C PRO A 186 10.47 22.42 14.23
#